data_AF-A0A455UJT3-F1
#
_entry.id   AF-A0A455UJT3-F1
#
_cell.length_a   1.000
_cell.length_b   1.000
_cell.length_c   1.000
_cell.angle_alpha   90.00
_cell.angle_beta   90.00
_cell.angle_gamma   90.00
#
_symmetry.space_group_name_H-M   'P 1'
#
loop_
_entity.id
_entity.type
_entity.pdbx_description
1 polymer ?
#
loop_
_entity_poly.entity_id
_entity_poly.type
_entity_poly.pdbx_seq_one_letter_code
_entity_poly.pdbx_strand_id
1 'polypeptide(L)' 'MEAGEAAEAFFAEEAAAIDQEMVDLYEENGVEVVSMSEDDYNAWLDIAKETSYKNFAENVPNGQAIIDAALAVE' A
#
# COMPACT_ATOMS: atom_id res chain seq x y z
N MET A 1 -12.99 10.05 -19.57
CA MET A 1 -11.83 9.22 -19.16
C MET A 1 -10.63 10.12 -18.92
N GLU A 2 -10.28 11.04 -19.83
CA GLU A 2 -9.14 11.98 -19.65
C GLU A 2 -9.08 12.72 -18.30
N ALA A 3 -10.17 13.33 -17.82
CA ALA A 3 -10.15 14.00 -16.53
C ALA A 3 -9.96 13.04 -15.33
N GLY A 4 -10.37 11.77 -15.47
CA GLY A 4 -10.17 10.74 -14.47
C GLY A 4 -8.72 10.26 -14.43
N GLU A 5 -8.15 9.95 -15.60
CA GLU A 5 -6.74 9.57 -15.74
C GLU A 5 -5.80 10.69 -15.27
N ALA A 6 -6.11 11.94 -15.60
CA ALA A 6 -5.36 13.10 -15.11
C ALA A 6 -5.42 13.22 -13.58
N ALA A 7 -6.58 12.91 -12.98
CA ALA A 7 -6.73 12.90 -11.53
C ALA A 7 -5.95 11.74 -10.89
N GLU A 8 -5.99 10.53 -11.46
CA GLU A 8 -5.22 9.38 -10.97
C GLU A 8 -3.71 9.65 -10.99
N ALA A 9 -3.19 10.22 -12.09
CA ALA A 9 -1.78 10.58 -12.19
C ALA A 9 -1.37 11.63 -11.16
N PHE A 10 -2.22 12.67 -10.99
CA PHE A 10 -2.00 13.70 -9.98
C PHE A 10 -1.98 13.10 -8.57
N PHE A 11 -2.98 12.28 -8.19
CA PHE A 11 -3.02 11.69 -6.86
C PHE A 11 -1.88 10.70 -6.60
N ALA A 12 -1.39 9.99 -7.61
CA ALA A 12 -0.22 9.13 -7.47
C ALA A 12 1.06 9.93 -7.17
N GLU A 13 1.24 11.09 -7.84
CA GLU A 13 2.37 12.00 -7.58
C GLU A 13 2.27 12.64 -6.19
N GLU A 14 1.10 13.17 -5.84
CA GLU A 14 0.88 13.84 -4.55
C GLU A 14 0.97 12.87 -3.37
N ALA A 15 0.57 11.61 -3.52
CA ALA A 15 0.72 10.61 -2.45
C ALA A 15 2.19 10.42 -2.06
N ALA A 16 3.08 10.29 -3.05
CA ALA A 16 4.52 10.19 -2.79
C ALA A 16 5.10 11.48 -2.20
N ALA A 17 4.62 12.64 -2.65
CA ALA A 17 5.03 13.93 -2.09
C ALA A 17 4.62 14.07 -0.61
N ILE A 18 3.41 13.65 -0.26
CA ILE A 18 2.92 13.66 1.13
C ILE A 18 3.72 12.69 2.00
N ASP A 19 4.07 11.50 1.50
CA ASP A 19 4.92 10.57 2.25
C ASP A 19 6.27 11.21 2.64
N GLN A 20 6.89 11.95 1.71
CA GLN A 20 8.13 12.68 1.99
C GLN A 20 7.92 13.86 2.95
N GLU A 21 6.85 14.64 2.78
CA GLU A 21 6.53 15.75 3.69
C GLU A 21 6.37 15.27 5.14
N MET A 22 5.77 14.09 5.33
CA MET A 22 5.63 13.48 6.65
C MET A 22 6.99 13.11 7.24
N VAL A 23 7.89 12.50 6.46
CA VAL A 23 9.26 12.18 6.90
C VAL A 23 9.97 13.46 7.35
N ASP A 24 10.00 14.47 6.50
CA ASP A 24 10.71 15.74 6.76
C ASP A 24 10.18 16.42 8.03
N LEU A 25 8.84 16.49 8.17
CA LEU A 25 8.21 17.12 9.32
C LEU A 25 8.54 16.39 10.63
N TYR A 26 8.52 15.06 10.63
CA TYR A 26 8.86 14.29 11.82
C TYR A 26 10.34 14.44 12.20
N GLU A 27 11.25 14.38 11.22
CA GLU A 27 12.68 14.58 11.45
C GLU A 27 13.00 15.99 11.95
N GLU A 28 12.38 17.03 11.39
CA GLU A 28 12.54 18.43 11.84
C GLU A 28 12.12 18.61 13.30
N ASN A 29 11.09 17.86 13.74
CA ASN A 29 10.61 17.88 15.12
C ASN A 29 11.37 16.90 16.04
N GLY A 30 12.49 16.34 15.57
CA GLY A 30 13.36 15.46 16.35
C GLY A 30 12.79 14.07 16.62
N VAL A 31 11.80 13.63 15.85
CA VAL A 31 11.27 12.26 15.90
C VAL A 31 12.19 11.35 15.07
N GLU A 32 12.51 10.20 15.63
CA GLU A 32 13.22 9.15 14.90
C GLU A 32 12.27 8.52 13.86
N VAL A 33 12.57 8.75 12.59
CA VAL A 33 11.87 8.11 11.47
C VAL A 33 12.61 6.84 11.09
N VAL A 34 11.87 5.73 11.02
CA VAL A 34 12.40 4.43 10.59
C VAL A 34 11.75 4.02 9.27
N SER A 35 12.55 3.45 8.37
CA SER A 35 12.10 2.92 7.09
C SER A 35 11.81 1.41 7.19
N MET A 36 10.76 0.95 6.53
CA MET A 36 10.48 -0.48 6.39
C MET A 36 11.55 -1.14 5.51
N SER A 37 12.21 -2.17 6.03
CA SER A 37 13.09 -3.01 5.21
C SER A 37 12.29 -4.00 4.36
N GLU A 38 12.94 -4.62 3.38
CA GLU A 38 12.32 -5.69 2.59
C GLU A 38 11.92 -6.89 3.47
N ASP A 39 12.72 -7.21 4.51
CA ASP A 39 12.40 -8.26 5.47
C ASP A 39 11.15 -7.92 6.30
N ASP A 40 11.02 -6.66 6.73
CA ASP A 40 9.83 -6.19 7.45
C ASP A 40 8.58 -6.29 6.54
N TYR A 41 8.71 -5.85 5.29
CA TYR A 41 7.63 -5.94 4.30
C TYR A 41 7.19 -7.40 4.08
N ASN A 42 8.14 -8.31 3.88
CA ASN A 42 7.85 -9.73 3.67
C ASN A 42 7.19 -10.36 4.91
N ALA A 43 7.64 -10.01 6.11
CA ALA A 43 7.01 -10.47 7.36
C ALA A 43 5.56 -10.00 7.47
N TRP A 44 5.27 -8.73 7.15
CA TRP A 44 3.89 -8.22 7.12
C TRP A 44 3.03 -8.90 6.06
N LEU A 45 3.60 -9.14 4.87
CA LEU A 45 2.90 -9.80 3.78
C LEU A 45 2.50 -11.24 4.15
N ASP A 46 3.39 -11.99 4.81
CA ASP A 46 3.10 -13.36 5.21
C ASP A 46 2.00 -13.42 6.28
N ILE A 47 2.00 -12.50 7.25
CA ILE A 47 0.90 -12.34 8.20
C ILE A 47 -0.41 -12.02 7.47
N ALA A 48 -0.38 -11.12 6.48
CA ALA A 48 -1.58 -10.73 5.73
C ALA A 48 -2.17 -11.90 4.93
N LYS A 49 -1.33 -12.74 4.32
CA LYS A 49 -1.75 -13.96 3.60
C LYS A 49 -2.51 -14.92 4.52
N GLU A 50 -2.04 -15.11 5.76
CA GLU A 50 -2.67 -16.01 6.72
C GLU A 50 -3.93 -15.42 7.38
N THR A 51 -4.07 -14.10 7.39
CA THR A 51 -5.12 -13.38 8.13
C THR A 51 -6.05 -12.59 7.21
N SER A 52 -5.70 -11.37 6.84
CA SER A 52 -6.55 -10.45 6.08
C SER A 52 -6.95 -10.99 4.71
N TYR A 53 -6.05 -11.65 3.99
CA TYR A 53 -6.34 -12.22 2.67
C TYR A 53 -7.33 -13.37 2.79
N LYS A 54 -7.13 -14.24 3.78
CA LYS A 54 -8.09 -15.30 4.09
C LYS A 54 -9.46 -14.73 4.46
N ASN A 55 -9.51 -13.72 5.34
CA ASN A 55 -10.76 -13.08 5.72
C ASN A 55 -11.47 -12.46 4.51
N PHE A 56 -10.74 -11.77 3.64
CA PHE A 56 -11.29 -11.17 2.43
C PHE A 56 -11.81 -12.23 1.45
N ALA A 57 -11.05 -13.30 1.23
CA ALA A 57 -11.46 -14.42 0.36
C ALA A 57 -12.75 -15.10 0.85
N GLU A 58 -12.91 -15.24 2.17
CA GLU A 58 -14.08 -15.87 2.79
C GLU A 58 -15.32 -14.97 2.80
N ASN A 59 -15.14 -13.64 2.93
CA ASN A 59 -16.25 -12.73 3.20
C ASN A 59 -16.63 -11.81 2.03
N VAL A 60 -15.77 -11.68 1.02
CA VAL A 60 -16.07 -10.88 -0.18
C VAL A 60 -16.47 -11.80 -1.33
N PRO A 61 -17.60 -11.56 -2.01
CA PRO A 61 -17.96 -12.29 -3.22
C PRO A 61 -16.81 -12.23 -4.25
N ASN A 62 -16.38 -13.39 -4.73
CA ASN A 62 -15.21 -13.54 -5.61
C ASN A 62 -13.89 -13.04 -4.98
N GLY A 63 -13.80 -12.96 -3.66
CA GLY A 63 -12.65 -12.39 -2.95
C GLY A 63 -11.33 -13.06 -3.31
N GLN A 64 -11.30 -14.39 -3.39
CA GLN A 64 -10.10 -15.11 -3.83
C GLN A 64 -9.70 -14.75 -5.27
N ALA A 65 -10.66 -14.69 -6.20
CA ALA A 65 -10.37 -14.36 -7.59
C ALA A 65 -9.85 -12.92 -7.77
N ILE A 66 -10.31 -11.99 -6.93
CA ILE A 66 -9.80 -10.60 -6.90
C ILE A 66 -8.36 -10.57 -6.37
N ILE A 67 -8.07 -11.31 -5.29
CA ILE A 67 -6.71 -11.44 -4.76
C ILE A 67 -5.78 -12.04 -5.83
N ASP A 68 -6.19 -13.14 -6.45
CA ASP A 68 -5.39 -13.81 -7.48
C ASP A 68 -5.10 -12.88 -8.66
N ALA A 69 -6.10 -12.09 -9.10
CA ALA A 69 -5.93 -11.11 -10.18
C ALA A 69 -4.98 -9.96 -9.77
N ALA A 70 -5.08 -9.47 -8.53
CA ALA A 70 -4.22 -8.41 -8.03
C ALA A 70 -2.75 -8.86 -7.91
N LEU A 71 -2.51 -10.12 -7.54
CA LEU A 71 -1.17 -10.69 -7.38
C LEU A 71 -0.53 -11.17 -8.70
N ALA A 72 -1.30 -11.23 -9.79
CA ALA A 72 -0.83 -11.68 -11.09
C ALA A 72 -0.19 -10.57 -11.95
N VAL A 73 -0.18 -9.33 -11.47
CA VAL A 73 0.40 -8.18 -12.17
C VAL A 73 1.91 -8.15 -11.90
N GLU A 74 2.71 -8.12 -12.98
CA GLU A 74 4.18 -7.90 -12.96
C GLU A 74 4.55 -6.43 -12.73
#